data_AF-A0A7V5PMB2-F1
#
_entry.id   AF-A0A7V5PMB2-F1
#
_cell.length_a   1.000
_cell.length_b   1.000
_cell.length_c   1.000
_cell.angle_alpha   90.00
_cell.angle_beta   90.00
_cell.angle_gamma   90.00
#
_symmetry.space_group_name_H-M   'P 1'
#
loop_
_entity.id
_entity.type
_entity.pdbx_description
1 polymer ?
#
loop_
_entity_poly.entity_id
_entity_poly.type
_entity_poly.pdbx_seq_one_letter_code
_entity_poly.pdbx_strand_id
1 'polypeptide(L)'
;GKKLREEKLHCRTLTIKIKYSDFRFHTVRQKLAHPTANSGVLFAAAVRLFEQLRLRRTRIRHVGVSVTDIEPQNFQRMLFDTETRRELLDAALDEIRSKFGFMAILPADTLTLKSKYRMEPNGYILHNPALTR
;
A
#
# COMPACT_ATOMS: atom_id res chain seq x y z
N GLY A 1 5.73 0.56 1.39
CA GLY A 1 6.29 0.23 2.71
C GLY A 1 7.54 -0.61 2.50
N LYS A 2 7.46 -1.91 2.79
CA LYS A 2 8.57 -2.89 2.74
C LYS A 2 9.66 -2.62 1.68
N LYS A 3 9.33 -2.58 0.38
CA LYS A 3 10.32 -2.35 -0.69
C LYS A 3 11.15 -1.07 -0.52
N LEU A 4 10.53 0.03 -0.10
CA LEU A 4 11.25 1.28 0.18
C LEU A 4 12.24 1.09 1.34
N ARG A 5 11.85 0.35 2.38
CA ARG A 5 12.71 0.09 3.54
C ARG A 5 13.86 -0.87 3.22
N GLU A 6 13.62 -1.89 2.39
CA GLU A 6 14.67 -2.79 1.88
C GLU A 6 15.76 -2.00 1.14
N GLU A 7 15.36 -0.99 0.38
CA GLU A 7 16.27 -0.12 -0.37
C GLU A 7 16.79 1.09 0.46
N LYS A 8 16.38 1.21 1.74
CA LYS A 8 16.70 2.35 2.63
C LYS A 8 16.29 3.71 2.05
N LEU A 9 15.10 3.76 1.45
CA LEU A 9 14.53 4.94 0.78
C LEU A 9 13.25 5.41 1.50
N HIS A 10 13.01 6.71 1.46
CA HIS A 10 11.75 7.35 1.82
C HIS A 10 11.09 7.93 0.56
N CYS A 11 9.76 8.04 0.56
CA CYS A 11 9.04 8.69 -0.53
C CYS A 11 8.22 9.87 -0.01
N ARG A 12 8.05 10.89 -0.85
CA ARG A 12 7.26 12.07 -0.51
C ARG A 12 5.94 12.17 -1.26
N THR A 13 5.78 11.47 -2.39
CA THR A 13 4.55 11.52 -3.18
C THR A 13 3.98 10.13 -3.41
N LEU A 14 2.70 9.96 -3.12
CA LEU A 14 1.95 8.73 -3.36
C LEU A 14 0.96 8.96 -4.51
N THR A 15 0.86 7.98 -5.41
CA THR A 15 -0.02 8.03 -6.57
C THR A 15 -0.84 6.75 -6.65
N ILE A 16 -2.15 6.88 -6.90
CA ILE A 16 -3.05 5.77 -7.22
C ILE A 16 -3.48 5.93 -8.67
N LYS A 17 -3.34 4.86 -9.44
CA LYS A 17 -3.71 4.77 -10.85
C LYS A 17 -4.68 3.63 -11.07
N ILE A 18 -5.89 3.94 -11.50
CA ILE A 18 -6.94 2.97 -11.82
C ILE A 18 -7.07 2.88 -13.33
N LYS A 19 -6.96 1.66 -13.88
CA LYS A 19 -7.30 1.34 -15.28
C LYS A 19 -8.68 0.72 -15.34
N TYR A 20 -9.53 1.27 -16.18
CA TYR A 20 -10.87 0.75 -16.43
C TYR A 20 -10.89 -0.24 -17.60
N SER A 21 -12.00 -0.95 -17.79
CA SER A 21 -12.21 -1.87 -18.90
C SER A 21 -12.22 -1.20 -20.28
N ASP A 22 -12.50 0.11 -20.34
CA ASP A 22 -12.39 0.95 -21.54
C ASP A 22 -10.95 1.43 -21.81
N PHE A 23 -9.96 0.85 -21.12
CA PHE A 23 -8.54 1.17 -21.19
C PHE A 23 -8.16 2.60 -20.79
N ARG A 24 -9.11 3.40 -20.29
CA ARG A 24 -8.82 4.73 -19.74
C ARG A 24 -8.24 4.62 -18.34
N PHE A 25 -7.37 5.58 -18.02
CA PHE A 25 -6.77 5.70 -16.70
C PHE A 25 -7.38 6.86 -15.93
N HIS A 26 -7.52 6.68 -14.62
CA HIS A 26 -7.75 7.77 -13.68
C HIS A 26 -6.63 7.72 -12.65
N THR A 27 -5.90 8.82 -12.53
CA THR A 27 -4.74 8.93 -11.65
C THR A 27 -4.95 10.07 -10.67
N VAL A 28 -4.75 9.81 -9.38
CA VAL A 28 -4.70 10.83 -8.33
C VAL A 28 -3.39 10.70 -7.58
N ARG A 29 -2.86 11.82 -7.11
CA ARG A 29 -1.61 11.85 -6.35
C ARG A 29 -1.70 12.83 -5.19
N GLN A 30 -1.01 12.51 -4.10
CA GLN A 30 -0.88 13.36 -2.94
C GLN A 30 0.60 13.45 -2.55
N LYS A 31 1.06 14.68 -2.34
CA LYS A 31 2.34 14.96 -1.71
C LYS A 31 2.15 14.92 -0.19
N LEU A 32 3.02 14.17 0.49
CA LEU A 32 3.07 14.06 1.94
C LEU A 32 3.83 15.25 2.53
N ALA A 33 3.46 15.64 3.75
CA ALA A 33 4.15 16.70 4.48
C ALA A 33 5.63 16.37 4.69
N HIS A 34 5.89 15.14 5.13
CA HIS A 34 7.23 14.61 5.41
C HIS A 34 7.48 13.34 4.58
N PRO A 35 8.70 13.17 4.03
CA PRO A 35 9.12 11.92 3.39
C PRO A 35 9.04 10.74 4.38
N THR A 36 8.50 9.60 3.94
CA THR A 36 8.34 8.44 4.82
C THR A 36 8.33 7.13 4.04
N ALA A 37 8.71 6.06 4.73
CA ALA A 37 8.48 4.68 4.30
C ALA A 37 7.51 3.90 5.22
N ASN A 38 6.90 4.58 6.20
CA ASN A 38 6.02 3.96 7.17
C ASN A 38 4.77 3.38 6.51
N SER A 39 4.48 2.09 6.74
CA SER A 39 3.37 1.41 6.06
C SER A 39 2.02 1.99 6.44
N GLY A 40 1.82 2.36 7.71
CA GLY A 40 0.56 2.92 8.20
C GLY A 40 0.27 4.29 7.62
N VAL A 41 1.27 5.18 7.57
CA VAL A 41 1.13 6.52 6.97
C VAL A 41 0.82 6.42 5.48
N LEU A 42 1.56 5.55 4.75
CA LEU A 42 1.33 5.33 3.33
C LEU A 42 -0.04 4.73 3.05
N PHE A 43 -0.49 3.77 3.87
CA PHE A 43 -1.82 3.18 3.74
C PHE A 43 -2.93 4.20 3.98
N ALA A 44 -2.85 5.01 5.05
CA ALA A 44 -3.81 6.06 5.32
C ALA A 44 -3.88 7.11 4.19
N ALA A 45 -2.73 7.48 3.61
CA ALA A 45 -2.69 8.35 2.45
C ALA A 45 -3.31 7.69 1.20
N ALA A 46 -3.07 6.40 0.99
CA ALA A 46 -3.67 5.65 -0.10
C ALA A 46 -5.20 5.61 0.01
N VAL A 47 -5.74 5.35 1.20
CA VAL A 47 -7.19 5.33 1.44
C VAL A 47 -7.80 6.69 1.13
N ARG A 48 -7.23 7.79 1.63
CA ARG A 48 -7.73 9.15 1.32
C ARG A 48 -7.71 9.46 -0.17
N LEU A 49 -6.64 9.09 -0.87
CA LEU A 49 -6.55 9.24 -2.33
C LEU A 49 -7.62 8.41 -3.04
N PHE A 50 -7.85 7.18 -2.57
CA PHE A 50 -8.86 6.30 -3.12
C PHE A 50 -10.29 6.83 -2.91
N GLU A 51 -10.58 7.44 -1.77
CA GLU A 51 -11.88 8.06 -1.50
C GLU A 51 -12.12 9.31 -2.37
N GLN A 52 -11.06 10.05 -2.71
CA GLN A 52 -11.14 11.19 -3.64
C GLN A 52 -11.41 10.77 -5.08
N LEU A 53 -11.04 9.53 -5.45
CA LEU A 53 -11.37 8.97 -6.75
C LEU A 53 -12.88 8.77 -6.85
N ARG A 54 -13.55 9.69 -7.54
CA ARG A 54 -14.94 9.49 -7.98
C ARG A 54 -14.98 8.36 -9.01
N LEU A 55 -15.17 7.14 -8.53
CA LEU A 55 -15.16 5.94 -9.36
C LEU A 55 -16.26 6.02 -10.43
N ARG A 56 -15.87 5.74 -11.67
CA ARG A 56 -16.81 5.65 -12.79
C ARG A 56 -17.64 4.39 -12.62
N ARG A 57 -18.85 4.38 -13.19
CA ARG A 57 -19.69 3.16 -13.35
C ARG A 57 -19.15 2.17 -14.40
N THR A 58 -17.82 2.11 -14.54
CA THR A 58 -17.10 1.23 -15.48
C THR A 58 -16.29 0.23 -14.68
N ARG A 59 -16.18 -1.01 -15.16
CA ARG A 59 -15.42 -2.06 -14.45
C ARG A 59 -13.95 -1.67 -14.32
N ILE A 60 -13.37 -1.91 -13.16
CA ILE A 60 -11.94 -1.72 -12.90
C ILE A 60 -11.21 -2.97 -13.37
N ARG A 61 -10.13 -2.77 -14.14
CA ARG A 61 -9.26 -3.85 -14.63
C ARG A 61 -7.93 -3.93 -13.89
N HIS A 62 -7.42 -2.80 -13.40
CA HIS A 62 -6.15 -2.74 -12.70
C HIS A 62 -6.13 -1.55 -11.74
N VAL A 63 -5.58 -1.76 -10.55
CA VAL A 63 -5.29 -0.70 -9.57
C VAL A 63 -3.81 -0.77 -9.27
N GLY A 64 -3.10 0.32 -9.55
CA GLY A 64 -1.68 0.47 -9.24
C GLY A 64 -1.48 1.53 -8.16
N VAL A 65 -0.56 1.26 -7.24
CA VAL A 65 -0.04 2.25 -6.29
C VAL A 65 1.43 2.47 -6.62
N SER A 66 1.82 3.71 -6.83
CA SER A 66 3.21 4.09 -7.11
C SER A 66 3.64 5.23 -6.20
N VAL A 67 4.94 5.32 -5.97
CA VAL A 67 5.56 6.37 -5.17
C VAL A 67 6.57 7.14 -6.01
N THR A 68 6.68 8.43 -5.79
CA THR A 68 7.65 9.34 -6.44
C THR A 68 8.24 10.29 -5.40
N ASP A 69 9.15 11.16 -5.81
CA ASP A 69 9.93 12.03 -4.91
C ASP A 69 10.62 11.19 -3.83
N ILE A 70 11.46 10.27 -4.31
CA ILE A 70 12.15 9.29 -3.49
C ILE A 70 13.51 9.86 -3.09
N GLU A 71 13.84 9.77 -1.82
CA GLU A 71 15.10 10.21 -1.24
C GLU A 71 15.69 9.12 -0.34
N PRO A 72 17.01 9.08 -0.14
CA PRO A 72 17.63 8.22 0.87
C PRO A 72 16.99 8.45 2.23
N GLN A 73 16.91 7.39 3.05
CA GLN A 73 16.46 7.51 4.43
C GLN A 73 17.41 8.44 5.19
N ASN A 74 16.96 9.68 5.43
CA ASN A 74 17.67 10.65 6.26
C ASN A 74 17.36 10.36 7.72
N PHE A 75 18.38 9.99 8.49
CA PHE A 75 18.27 9.59 9.89
C PHE A 75 18.24 10.82 10.81
N GLN A 76 17.19 11.64 10.74
CA GLN A 76 16.97 12.72 11.71
C GLN A 76 15.85 12.32 12.67
N ARG A 77 16.22 11.78 13.83
CA ARG A 77 15.26 11.46 14.89
C ARG A 77 14.68 12.76 15.45
N MET A 78 13.35 12.84 15.55
CA MET A 78 12.72 13.85 16.38
C MET A 78 13.03 13.56 17.86
N LEU A 79 13.16 14.62 18.67
CA LEU A 79 13.44 14.50 20.11
C LEU A 79 12.34 13.73 20.88
N PHE A 80 11.14 13.57 20.30
CA PHE A 80 9.97 12.96 20.91
C PHE A 80 9.49 11.72 20.13
N ASP A 81 9.32 10.61 20.85
CA ASP A 81 9.57 9.23 20.43
C ASP A 81 8.40 8.49 19.75
N THR A 82 7.38 9.20 19.28
CA THR A 82 6.15 8.55 18.77
C THR A 82 6.34 7.87 17.41
N GLU A 83 7.27 8.37 16.58
CA GLU A 83 7.62 7.76 15.28
C GLU A 83 8.37 6.44 15.47
N THR A 84 9.23 6.35 16.49
CA THR A 84 10.08 5.19 16.78
C THR A 84 9.27 3.92 16.99
N ARG A 85 8.14 3.98 17.70
CA ARG A 85 7.29 2.80 17.93
C ARG A 85 6.74 2.23 16.62
N ARG A 86 6.35 3.09 15.67
CA ARG A 86 5.78 2.65 14.39
C ARG A 86 6.86 2.06 13.48
N GLU A 87 8.06 2.61 13.53
CA GLU A 87 9.22 2.09 12.80
C GLU A 87 9.63 0.71 13.32
N LEU A 88 9.71 0.53 14.65
CA LEU A 88 9.99 -0.76 15.27
C LEU A 88 8.94 -1.80 14.92
N LEU A 89 7.66 -1.41 14.89
CA LEU A 89 6.58 -2.29 14.44
C LEU A 89 6.75 -2.71 12.98
N ASP A 90 7.00 -1.75 12.08
CA ASP A 90 7.22 -2.03 10.65
C ASP A 90 8.42 -2.97 10.46
N ALA A 91 9.51 -2.77 11.20
CA ALA A 91 10.70 -3.63 11.16
C ALA A 91 10.40 -5.06 11.64
N ALA A 92 9.67 -5.21 12.75
CA ALA A 92 9.26 -6.53 13.25
C ALA A 92 8.35 -7.28 12.27
N LEU A 93 7.40 -6.56 11.65
CA LEU A 93 6.54 -7.13 10.61
C LEU A 93 7.34 -7.58 9.38
N ASP A 94 8.34 -6.80 8.97
CA ASP A 94 9.20 -7.14 7.84
C ASP A 94 10.05 -8.38 8.13
N GLU A 95 10.58 -8.51 9.35
CA GLU A 95 11.34 -9.69 9.77
C GLU A 95 10.49 -10.97 9.70
N ILE A 96 9.28 -10.94 10.27
CA ILE A 96 8.34 -12.06 10.22
C ILE A 96 8.03 -12.42 8.77
N ARG A 97 7.71 -11.43 7.93
CA ARG A 97 7.38 -11.65 6.52
C ARG A 97 8.56 -12.15 5.70
N SER A 98 9.79 -11.81 6.04
CA SER A 98 10.99 -12.33 5.38
C SER A 98 11.22 -13.81 5.69
N LYS A 99 10.85 -14.26 6.90
CA LYS A 99 11.06 -15.65 7.34
C LYS A 99 9.91 -16.57 6.90
N PHE A 100 8.67 -16.10 7.01
CA PHE A 100 7.47 -16.93 6.86
C PHE A 100 6.59 -16.55 5.65
N GLY A 101 6.99 -15.54 4.87
CA GLY A 101 6.24 -15.04 3.72
C GLY A 101 5.22 -13.96 4.09
N PHE A 102 4.71 -13.26 3.08
CA PHE A 102 3.84 -12.08 3.27
C PHE A 102 2.54 -12.42 4.02
N MET A 103 1.95 -13.58 3.74
CA MET A 103 0.67 -14.00 4.32
C MET A 103 0.78 -14.51 5.77
N ALA A 104 1.99 -14.59 6.34
CA ALA A 104 2.19 -15.03 7.72
C ALA A 104 1.60 -14.05 8.74
N ILE A 105 1.58 -12.75 8.42
CA ILE A 105 0.99 -11.72 9.26
C ILE A 105 0.27 -10.66 8.43
N LEU A 106 -1.01 -10.45 8.75
CA LEU A 106 -1.90 -9.53 8.06
C LEU A 106 -2.59 -8.61 9.09
N PRO A 107 -2.91 -7.36 8.72
CA PRO A 107 -3.69 -6.47 9.58
C PRO A 107 -5.06 -7.09 9.90
N ALA A 108 -5.53 -6.92 11.14
CA ALA A 108 -6.80 -7.48 11.61
C ALA A 108 -7.99 -7.08 10.72
N ASP A 109 -8.03 -5.83 10.24
CA ASP A 109 -9.09 -5.32 9.37
C ASP A 109 -9.26 -6.16 8.08
N THR A 110 -8.18 -6.78 7.62
CA THR A 110 -8.19 -7.63 6.42
C THR A 110 -8.77 -9.04 6.66
N LEU A 111 -9.04 -9.44 7.92
CA LEU A 111 -9.65 -10.74 8.23
C LEU A 111 -11.03 -10.89 7.57
N THR A 112 -11.75 -9.79 7.41
CA THR A 112 -13.04 -9.77 6.69
C THR A 112 -12.90 -10.25 5.24
N LEU A 113 -11.74 -10.04 4.60
CA LEU A 113 -11.49 -10.49 3.23
C LEU A 113 -11.37 -12.01 3.14
N LYS A 114 -10.87 -12.68 4.20
CA LYS A 114 -10.78 -14.15 4.26
C LYS A 114 -12.14 -14.83 4.22
N SER A 115 -13.18 -14.17 4.71
CA SER A 115 -14.55 -14.67 4.61
C SER A 115 -15.15 -14.55 3.20
N LYS A 116 -14.61 -13.64 2.37
CA LYS A 116 -15.16 -13.29 1.05
C LYS A 116 -14.36 -13.85 -0.12
N TYR A 117 -13.07 -14.06 0.07
CA TYR A 117 -12.14 -14.41 -1.00
C TYR A 117 -11.27 -15.59 -0.59
N ARG A 118 -11.01 -16.48 -1.55
CA ARG A 118 -10.04 -17.57 -1.38
C ARG A 118 -8.63 -16.97 -1.25
N MET A 119 -7.85 -17.52 -0.33
CA MET A 119 -6.45 -17.14 -0.12
C MET A 119 -5.52 -18.22 -0.69
N GLU A 120 -4.52 -17.79 -1.45
CA GLU A 120 -3.38 -18.57 -1.93
C GLU A 120 -2.07 -18.05 -1.30
N PRO A 121 -0.94 -18.77 -1.44
CA PRO A 121 0.35 -18.34 -0.87
C PRO A 121 0.79 -16.93 -1.33
N ASN A 122 0.35 -16.50 -2.51
CA ASN A 122 0.63 -15.19 -3.10
C ASN A 122 -0.44 -14.12 -2.80
N GLY A 123 -1.57 -14.47 -2.16
CA GLY A 123 -2.57 -13.52 -1.69
C GLY A 123 -4.02 -13.92 -1.92
N TYR A 124 -4.91 -12.94 -1.82
CA TYR A 124 -6.34 -13.15 -2.06
C TYR A 124 -6.63 -13.23 -3.57
N ILE A 125 -7.38 -14.25 -3.97
CA ILE A 125 -7.94 -14.34 -5.32
C ILE A 125 -9.21 -13.50 -5.37
N LEU A 126 -9.11 -12.37 -6.07
CA LEU A 126 -10.28 -11.58 -6.43
C LEU A 126 -10.95 -12.25 -7.63
N HIS A 127 -12.08 -12.93 -7.40
CA HIS A 127 -12.89 -13.42 -8.51
C HIS A 127 -13.41 -12.24 -9.31
N ASN A 128 -13.06 -12.19 -10.60
CA ASN A 128 -13.59 -11.22 -11.53
C ASN A 128 -14.73 -11.89 -12.32
N PRO A 129 -16.01 -11.49 -12.16
CA PRO A 129 -17.14 -12.10 -12.87
C PRO A 129 -17.18 -11.74 -14.38
N ALA A 130 -16.05 -11.41 -15.00
CA ALA A 130 -15.99 -10.77 -16.32
C ALA A 130 -14.97 -11.38 -17.29
N LEU A 131 -14.69 -12.68 -17.19
CA LEU A 131 -13.96 -13.44 -18.23
C LEU A 131 -14.68 -14.76 -18.50
N THR A 132 -15.75 -14.66 -19.29
CA THR A 132 -16.30 -15.80 -20.06
C THR A 132 -16.80 -15.27 -21.40
N ARG A 133 -15.87 -15.05 -22.31
CA ARG A 133 -15.84 -15.55 -23.70
C ARG A 133 -14.55 -15.06 -24.36
#